data_AF-A0A482U538-F1
#
_entry.id   AF-A0A482U538-F1
#
_cell.length_a   1.000
_cell.length_b   1.000
_cell.length_c   1.000
_cell.angle_alpha   90.00
_cell.angle_beta   90.00
_cell.angle_gamma   90.00
#
_symmetry.space_group_name_H-M   'P 1'
#
loop_
_entity.id
_entity.type
_entity.pdbx_description
1 polymer ?
#
loop_
_entity_poly.entity_id
_entity_poly.type
_entity_poly.pdbx_seq_one_letter_code
_entity_poly.pdbx_strand_id
1 'polypeptide(L)'
;MQFINNWSRPVTLAAGATSLALDLPDGEYRLTIADSQFTPTRWEIVSASVASGTATLARGLEGTSDQDWPTDSIIYCTVTAGLLADLFSRLTSAEAAISALDARVTALEPVAPSNLRIRVAFDPATWNAEERFIDSISAYSGGVEAFQLNLDGMTSDDNSAYYTGTALAFGSVQATCIIDTATVIDAGWDEIRIAMRNTWTRAAVITLLDDASAELGSHVIEAGTFDVQANIAI
;
A
#
# COMPACT_ATOMS: atom_id res chain seq x y z
N MET A 1 24.83 -15.85 11.41
CA MET A 1 25.04 -16.22 12.83
C MET A 1 24.31 -17.53 13.08
N GLN A 2 24.96 -18.51 13.70
CA GLN A 2 24.37 -19.79 14.09
C GLN A 2 24.30 -19.92 15.62
N PHE A 3 23.38 -20.75 16.11
CA PHE A 3 23.22 -21.07 17.53
C PHE A 3 23.21 -22.58 17.71
N ILE A 4 23.90 -23.07 18.74
CA ILE A 4 23.87 -24.48 19.12
C ILE A 4 23.37 -24.60 20.54
N ASN A 5 22.29 -25.37 20.71
CA ASN A 5 21.67 -25.58 22.00
C ASN A 5 22.65 -26.27 22.96
N ASN A 6 22.82 -25.66 24.14
CA ASN A 6 23.60 -26.22 25.25
C ASN A 6 25.07 -26.50 24.93
N TRP A 7 25.63 -25.88 23.89
CA TRP A 7 27.05 -26.04 23.59
C TRP A 7 27.91 -25.20 24.53
N SER A 8 28.83 -25.85 25.22
CA SER A 8 29.86 -25.22 26.05
C SER A 8 31.05 -26.17 26.19
N ARG A 9 32.25 -25.61 26.39
CA ARG A 9 33.45 -26.40 26.69
C ARG A 9 34.47 -25.59 27.50
N PRO A 10 35.37 -26.26 28.23
CA PRO A 10 36.53 -25.60 28.83
C PRO A 10 37.41 -24.93 27.77
N VAL A 11 38.04 -23.83 28.13
CA VAL A 11 38.96 -23.09 27.26
C VAL A 11 40.12 -22.51 28.07
N THR A 12 41.27 -22.40 27.42
CA THR A 12 42.37 -21.55 27.85
C THR A 12 42.77 -20.72 26.64
N LEU A 13 42.78 -19.41 26.78
CA LEU A 13 42.99 -18.50 25.66
C LEU A 13 43.76 -17.27 26.14
N ALA A 14 44.94 -17.06 25.55
CA ALA A 14 45.74 -15.88 25.85
C ALA A 14 45.05 -14.60 25.38
N ALA A 15 45.32 -13.48 26.05
CA ALA A 15 44.96 -12.16 25.53
C ALA A 15 45.55 -11.95 24.11
N GLY A 16 44.76 -11.39 23.20
CA GLY A 16 45.17 -11.15 21.82
C GLY A 16 45.16 -12.39 20.92
N ALA A 17 44.84 -13.58 21.44
CA ALA A 17 44.71 -14.77 20.61
C ALA A 17 43.50 -14.64 19.66
N THR A 18 43.76 -14.77 18.36
CA THR A 18 42.78 -14.63 17.27
C THR A 18 42.37 -15.97 16.66
N SER A 19 42.86 -17.08 17.18
CA SER A 19 42.47 -18.42 16.72
C SER A 19 42.29 -19.40 17.86
N LEU A 20 41.33 -20.31 17.70
CA LEU A 20 41.02 -21.34 18.69
C LEU A 20 40.39 -22.56 18.01
N ALA A 21 40.89 -23.75 18.25
CA ALA A 21 40.23 -24.97 17.78
C ALA A 21 38.90 -25.15 18.52
N LEU A 22 37.77 -25.20 17.81
CA LEU A 22 36.42 -25.41 18.36
C LEU A 22 35.79 -26.63 17.71
N ASP A 23 35.12 -27.46 18.49
CA ASP A 23 34.29 -28.57 18.05
C ASP A 23 32.90 -28.09 17.59
N LEU A 24 32.89 -27.03 16.79
CA LEU A 24 31.70 -26.46 16.17
C LEU A 24 31.71 -26.78 14.66
N PRO A 25 30.54 -26.95 14.03
CA PRO A 25 30.41 -26.93 12.58
C PRO A 25 30.94 -25.62 11.96
N ASP A 26 31.15 -25.64 10.66
CA ASP A 26 31.56 -24.44 9.94
C ASP A 26 30.44 -23.37 9.99
N GLY A 27 30.82 -22.13 10.31
CA GLY A 27 29.87 -21.04 10.45
C GLY A 27 30.32 -19.87 11.33
N GLU A 28 29.46 -18.87 11.41
CA GLU A 28 29.65 -17.67 12.23
C GLU A 28 28.88 -17.76 13.55
N TYR A 29 29.57 -17.60 14.67
CA TYR A 29 29.00 -17.71 16.01
C TYR A 29 29.27 -16.47 16.85
N ARG A 30 28.32 -16.17 17.74
CA ARG A 30 28.49 -15.26 18.87
C ARG A 30 28.69 -16.11 20.12
N LEU A 31 29.87 -16.02 20.73
CA LEU A 31 30.23 -16.83 21.89
C LEU A 31 30.55 -15.93 23.07
N THR A 32 30.35 -16.47 24.27
CA THR A 32 30.76 -15.84 25.52
C THR A 32 31.86 -16.71 26.13
N ILE A 33 32.96 -16.07 26.52
CA ILE A 33 33.98 -16.69 27.37
C ILE A 33 33.77 -16.15 28.79
N ALA A 34 33.80 -17.03 29.79
CA ALA A 34 33.67 -16.65 31.19
C ALA A 34 34.70 -17.39 32.06
N ASP A 35 35.02 -16.83 33.22
CA ASP A 35 36.06 -17.34 34.13
C ASP A 35 35.61 -18.56 34.94
N SER A 36 34.32 -18.86 34.97
CA SER A 36 33.77 -20.04 35.64
C SER A 36 32.44 -20.44 35.00
N GLN A 37 32.21 -21.74 34.89
CA GLN A 37 30.93 -22.29 34.42
C GLN A 37 29.79 -22.04 35.40
N PHE A 38 30.07 -22.06 36.71
CA PHE A 38 29.03 -22.03 37.74
C PHE A 38 28.91 -20.68 38.44
N THR A 39 30.01 -19.91 38.49
CA THR A 39 30.08 -18.65 39.24
C THR A 39 30.86 -17.60 38.43
N PRO A 40 30.39 -17.22 37.23
CA PRO A 40 31.09 -16.27 36.38
C PRO A 40 31.17 -14.90 37.08
N THR A 41 32.37 -14.34 37.18
CA THR A 41 32.61 -12.97 37.68
C THR A 41 33.15 -12.04 36.60
N ARG A 42 33.67 -12.63 35.51
CA ARG A 42 34.17 -11.91 34.33
C ARG A 42 33.70 -12.62 33.08
N TRP A 43 33.39 -11.86 32.03
CA TRP A 43 33.03 -12.41 30.73
C TRP A 43 33.57 -11.55 29.59
N GLU A 44 33.74 -12.16 28.42
CA GLU A 44 34.04 -11.51 27.16
C GLU A 44 33.13 -12.07 26.08
N ILE A 45 32.64 -11.19 25.22
CA ILE A 45 31.88 -11.57 24.04
C ILE A 45 32.80 -11.58 22.83
N VAL A 46 32.78 -12.68 22.08
CA VAL A 46 33.61 -12.87 20.89
C VAL A 46 32.75 -13.27 19.69
N SER A 47 33.19 -12.88 18.50
CA SER A 47 32.71 -13.49 17.25
C SER A 47 33.69 -14.58 16.86
N ALA A 48 33.17 -15.73 16.40
CA ALA A 48 33.95 -16.86 15.95
C ALA A 48 33.51 -17.28 14.55
N SER A 49 34.41 -17.18 13.58
CA SER A 49 34.25 -17.74 12.24
C SER A 49 34.95 -19.09 12.18
N VAL A 50 34.18 -20.17 12.25
CA VAL A 50 34.69 -21.55 12.30
C VAL A 50 34.80 -22.10 10.89
N ALA A 51 35.99 -22.60 10.56
CA ALA A 51 36.26 -23.35 9.33
C ALA A 51 37.14 -24.56 9.66
N SER A 52 36.68 -25.76 9.29
CA SER A 52 37.39 -27.02 9.52
C SER A 52 37.83 -27.21 10.99
N GLY A 53 36.93 -26.87 11.92
CA GLY A 53 37.16 -27.00 13.37
C GLY A 53 38.11 -25.97 13.98
N THR A 54 38.53 -24.94 13.24
CA THR A 54 39.32 -23.82 13.75
C THR A 54 38.53 -22.53 13.62
N ALA A 55 38.34 -21.84 14.75
CA ALA A 55 37.71 -20.54 14.81
C ALA A 55 38.73 -19.42 14.62
N THR A 56 38.41 -18.48 13.74
CA THR A 56 39.01 -17.13 13.74
C THR A 56 38.18 -16.24 14.66
N LEU A 57 38.82 -15.64 15.66
CA LEU A 57 38.17 -14.91 16.73
C LEU A 57 38.33 -13.40 16.56
N ALA A 58 37.22 -12.67 16.69
CA ALA A 58 37.22 -11.25 17.00
C ALA A 58 36.85 -11.06 18.48
N ARG A 59 37.77 -10.45 19.23
CA ARG A 59 37.78 -10.34 20.71
C ARG A 59 37.11 -9.05 21.20
N GLY A 60 36.72 -9.01 22.48
CA GLY A 60 36.30 -7.79 23.18
C GLY A 60 35.08 -7.07 22.57
N LEU A 61 34.04 -7.82 22.21
CA LEU A 61 32.85 -7.25 21.56
C LEU A 61 31.79 -6.85 22.60
N GLU A 62 30.78 -6.09 22.17
CA GLU A 62 29.66 -5.66 23.03
C GLU A 62 30.10 -4.90 24.30
N GLY A 63 31.18 -4.11 24.21
CA GLY A 63 31.71 -3.34 25.33
C GLY A 63 32.55 -4.16 26.33
N THR A 64 32.79 -5.45 26.05
CA THR A 64 33.76 -6.26 26.78
C THR A 64 35.19 -5.99 26.31
N SER A 65 36.19 -6.52 27.02
CA SER A 65 37.61 -6.35 26.67
C SER A 65 38.25 -7.68 26.32
N ASP A 66 39.18 -7.66 25.36
CA ASP A 66 40.11 -8.77 25.14
C ASP A 66 40.97 -8.94 26.39
N GLN A 67 40.94 -10.15 26.96
CA GLN A 67 41.65 -10.46 28.19
C GLN A 67 42.15 -11.91 28.20
N ASP A 68 42.96 -12.21 29.21
CA ASP A 68 43.50 -13.55 29.43
C ASP A 68 42.46 -14.46 30.08
N TRP A 69 42.31 -15.65 29.51
CA TRP A 69 41.40 -16.70 29.97
C TRP A 69 42.21 -17.91 30.45
N PRO A 70 42.44 -18.04 31.76
CA PRO A 70 43.23 -19.14 32.31
C PRO A 70 42.49 -20.47 32.19
N THR A 71 43.16 -21.56 32.58
CA THR A 71 42.53 -22.85 32.82
C THR A 71 41.27 -22.70 33.67
N ASP A 72 40.28 -23.55 33.42
CA ASP A 72 38.92 -23.55 34.03
C ASP A 72 37.96 -22.46 33.50
N SER A 73 38.42 -21.59 32.60
CA SER A 73 37.51 -20.74 31.83
C SER A 73 36.60 -21.60 30.94
N ILE A 74 35.41 -21.10 30.65
CA ILE A 74 34.42 -21.76 29.81
C ILE A 74 34.13 -20.88 28.60
N ILE A 75 33.97 -21.49 27.43
CA ILE A 75 33.37 -20.83 26.26
C ILE A 75 32.03 -21.50 25.94
N TYR A 76 31.01 -20.70 25.65
CA TYR A 76 29.67 -21.20 25.37
C TYR A 76 28.92 -20.32 24.36
N CYS A 77 27.93 -20.90 23.70
CA CYS A 77 27.06 -20.20 22.75
C CYS A 77 25.79 -19.75 23.47
N THR A 78 25.57 -18.43 23.56
CA THR A 78 24.38 -17.84 24.16
C THR A 78 23.87 -16.64 23.37
N VAL A 79 22.60 -16.33 23.55
CA VAL A 79 22.02 -15.06 23.12
C VAL A 79 22.57 -13.94 24.00
N THR A 80 23.16 -12.93 23.36
CA THR A 80 23.71 -11.75 24.04
C THR A 80 22.74 -10.56 23.96
N ALA A 81 22.89 -9.59 24.86
CA ALA A 81 22.09 -8.36 24.82
C ALA A 81 22.35 -7.56 23.53
N GLY A 82 23.59 -7.49 23.05
CA GLY A 82 23.93 -6.82 21.79
C GLY A 82 23.28 -7.50 20.59
N LEU A 83 23.22 -8.82 20.57
CA LEU A 83 22.50 -9.57 19.53
C LEU A 83 21.00 -9.26 19.55
N LEU A 84 20.36 -9.24 20.72
CA LEU A 84 18.94 -8.88 20.83
C LEU A 84 18.69 -7.44 20.39
N ALA A 85 19.56 -6.50 20.76
CA ALA A 85 19.48 -5.12 20.34
C ALA A 85 19.60 -4.98 18.80
N ASP A 86 20.51 -5.72 18.16
CA ASP A 86 20.62 -5.78 16.70
C ASP A 86 19.33 -6.29 16.05
N LEU A 87 18.77 -7.39 16.58
CA LEU A 87 17.52 -7.95 16.07
C LEU A 87 16.36 -6.95 16.18
N PHE A 88 16.21 -6.27 17.32
CA PHE A 88 15.19 -5.24 17.48
C PHE A 88 15.40 -4.04 16.55
N SER A 89 16.63 -3.58 16.38
CA SER A 89 16.95 -2.49 15.44
C SER A 89 16.58 -2.83 14.00
N ARG A 90 16.89 -4.06 13.57
CA ARG A 90 16.55 -4.56 12.24
C ARG A 90 15.05 -4.73 12.05
N LEU A 91 14.34 -5.18 13.08
CA LEU A 91 12.87 -5.29 13.06
C LEU A 91 12.22 -3.91 12.87
N THR A 92 12.60 -2.92 13.69
CA THR A 92 12.08 -1.54 13.56
C THR A 92 12.35 -0.95 12.18
N SER A 93 13.53 -1.22 11.61
CA SER A 93 13.87 -0.75 10.26
C SER A 93 13.01 -1.40 9.17
N ALA A 94 12.74 -2.70 9.30
CA ALA A 94 11.88 -3.43 8.37
C ALA A 94 10.42 -2.95 8.46
N GLU A 95 9.90 -2.76 9.68
CA GLU A 95 8.55 -2.23 9.92
C GLU A 95 8.36 -0.84 9.31
N ALA A 96 9.35 0.04 9.45
CA ALA A 96 9.33 1.37 8.83
C ALA A 96 9.34 1.28 7.29
N ALA A 97 10.14 0.38 6.71
CA ALA A 97 10.19 0.18 5.26
C ALA A 97 8.86 -0.36 4.71
N ILE A 98 8.21 -1.28 5.43
CA ILE A 98 6.89 -1.80 5.07
C ILE A 98 5.85 -0.68 5.07
N SER A 99 5.80 0.14 6.13
CA SER A 99 4.88 1.27 6.21
C SER A 99 5.08 2.28 5.08
N ALA A 100 6.34 2.58 4.72
CA ALA A 100 6.63 3.46 3.61
C ALA A 100 6.20 2.87 2.24
N LEU A 101 6.35 1.55 2.07
CA LEU A 101 5.91 0.87 0.85
C LEU A 101 4.38 0.85 0.76
N ASP A 102 3.68 0.58 1.86
CA ASP A 102 2.22 0.59 1.95
C ASP A 102 1.64 1.96 1.56
N ALA A 103 2.24 3.04 2.06
CA ALA A 103 1.85 4.40 1.67
C ALA A 103 2.06 4.67 0.18
N ARG A 104 3.14 4.14 -0.41
CA ARG A 104 3.41 4.28 -1.86
C ARG A 104 2.46 3.46 -2.71
N VAL A 105 2.13 2.24 -2.29
CA VAL A 105 1.15 1.39 -2.98
C VAL A 105 -0.21 2.05 -2.94
N THR A 106 -0.65 2.53 -1.78
CA THR A 106 -1.93 3.27 -1.64
C THR A 106 -2.00 4.50 -2.54
N ALA A 107 -0.88 5.20 -2.75
CA ALA A 107 -0.83 6.36 -3.64
C ALA A 107 -0.84 6.00 -5.13
N LEU A 108 -0.34 4.83 -5.51
CA LEU A 108 -0.30 4.35 -6.90
C LEU A 108 -1.54 3.56 -7.30
N GLU A 109 -2.20 2.94 -6.33
CA GLU A 109 -3.40 2.12 -6.49
C GLU A 109 -4.53 2.73 -5.65
N PRO A 110 -5.01 3.94 -5.99
CA PRO A 110 -6.15 4.51 -5.31
C PRO A 110 -7.35 3.56 -5.49
N VAL A 111 -7.99 3.22 -4.38
CA VAL A 111 -9.22 2.43 -4.41
C VAL A 111 -10.23 3.20 -5.25
N ALA A 112 -10.70 2.60 -6.34
CA ALA A 112 -11.74 3.19 -7.15
C ALA A 112 -12.95 3.52 -6.27
N PRO A 113 -13.58 4.71 -6.43
CA PRO A 113 -14.75 5.07 -5.64
C PRO A 113 -15.83 4.00 -5.82
N SER A 114 -16.49 3.66 -4.71
CA SER A 114 -17.48 2.58 -4.69
C SER A 114 -18.75 2.96 -5.45
N ASN A 115 -19.06 4.27 -5.50
CA ASN A 115 -20.02 4.84 -6.43
C ASN A 115 -19.47 6.13 -7.03
N LEU A 116 -19.83 6.39 -8.28
CA LEU A 116 -19.64 7.68 -8.92
C LEU A 116 -20.99 8.40 -8.99
N ARG A 117 -20.96 9.71 -8.73
CA ARG A 117 -22.12 10.59 -8.89
C ARG A 117 -21.88 11.56 -10.04
N ILE A 118 -22.88 11.69 -10.92
CA ILE A 118 -22.87 12.70 -11.97
C ILE A 118 -23.81 13.82 -11.56
N ARG A 119 -23.30 15.05 -11.57
CA ARG A 119 -24.07 16.29 -11.43
C ARG A 119 -24.17 16.96 -12.79
N VAL A 120 -25.38 17.38 -13.18
CA VAL A 120 -25.61 18.21 -14.37
C VAL A 120 -26.29 19.50 -13.94
N ALA A 121 -25.71 20.64 -14.32
CA ALA A 121 -26.24 21.97 -14.03
C ALA A 121 -26.48 22.76 -15.31
N PHE A 122 -27.62 23.45 -15.37
CA PHE A 122 -27.99 24.35 -16.47
C PHE A 122 -27.94 25.79 -15.98
N ASP A 123 -27.17 26.63 -16.70
CA ASP A 123 -26.88 28.02 -16.32
C ASP A 123 -25.95 28.19 -15.10
N PRO A 124 -24.62 28.28 -15.30
CA PRO A 124 -23.66 28.40 -14.21
C PRO A 124 -23.74 29.76 -13.47
N ALA A 125 -24.45 30.75 -14.02
CA ALA A 125 -24.48 32.11 -13.46
C ALA A 125 -25.50 32.30 -12.35
N THR A 126 -26.54 31.47 -12.26
CA THR A 126 -27.59 31.66 -11.25
C THR A 126 -27.62 30.58 -10.17
N TRP A 127 -27.01 29.40 -10.38
CA TRP A 127 -26.83 28.34 -9.37
C TRP A 127 -28.06 28.05 -8.48
N ASN A 128 -29.25 28.34 -9.00
CA ASN A 128 -30.49 28.26 -8.26
C ASN A 128 -31.50 27.41 -9.03
N ALA A 129 -31.64 26.19 -8.51
CA ALA A 129 -32.86 25.39 -8.38
C ALA A 129 -33.00 24.09 -9.19
N GLU A 130 -32.04 23.66 -10.01
CA GLU A 130 -32.12 22.34 -10.67
C GLU A 130 -30.82 21.55 -10.61
N GLU A 131 -30.28 21.35 -9.40
CA GLU A 131 -29.27 20.31 -9.17
C GLU A 131 -29.97 18.95 -9.12
N ARG A 132 -29.48 17.99 -9.89
CA ARG A 132 -29.97 16.60 -9.88
C ARG A 132 -28.77 15.65 -9.91
N PHE A 133 -28.83 14.63 -9.06
CA PHE A 133 -27.76 13.66 -8.85
C PHE A 133 -28.14 12.33 -9.48
N ILE A 134 -27.18 11.68 -10.14
CA ILE A 134 -27.26 10.26 -10.44
C ILE A 134 -26.56 9.54 -9.28
N ASP A 135 -27.34 8.94 -8.38
CA ASP A 135 -26.84 8.41 -7.10
C ASP A 135 -26.30 6.98 -7.15
N SER A 136 -26.36 6.29 -8.30
CA SER A 136 -25.74 4.98 -8.44
C SER A 136 -25.33 4.70 -9.88
N ILE A 137 -24.02 4.76 -10.13
CA ILE A 137 -23.39 4.12 -11.28
C ILE A 137 -22.54 3.00 -10.68
N SER A 138 -23.08 1.78 -10.68
CA SER A 138 -22.33 0.60 -10.24
C SER A 138 -21.39 0.16 -11.36
N ALA A 139 -20.14 -0.16 -11.04
CA ALA A 139 -19.23 -0.80 -11.99
C ALA A 139 -19.80 -2.17 -12.39
N TYR A 140 -20.41 -2.25 -13.57
CA TYR A 140 -20.82 -3.53 -14.14
C TYR A 140 -19.59 -4.22 -14.72
N SER A 141 -19.32 -5.46 -14.31
CA SER A 141 -18.20 -6.23 -14.85
C SER A 141 -18.49 -6.65 -16.29
N GLY A 142 -17.93 -5.91 -17.26
CA GLY A 142 -17.71 -6.42 -18.62
C GLY A 142 -18.74 -6.06 -19.70
N GLY A 143 -19.38 -4.89 -19.64
CA GLY A 143 -20.21 -4.40 -20.75
C GLY A 143 -20.45 -2.88 -20.73
N VAL A 144 -20.69 -2.30 -21.91
CA VAL A 144 -21.13 -0.91 -22.09
C VAL A 144 -22.59 -0.79 -21.60
N GLU A 145 -22.82 -0.10 -20.49
CA GLU A 145 -24.17 0.28 -20.06
C GLU A 145 -24.53 1.67 -20.58
N ALA A 146 -25.41 1.71 -21.58
CA ALA A 146 -26.02 2.96 -22.03
C ALA A 146 -27.24 3.27 -21.15
N PHE A 147 -27.20 4.38 -20.41
CA PHE A 147 -28.33 4.88 -19.62
C PHE A 147 -29.02 6.02 -20.37
N GLN A 148 -30.26 5.82 -20.81
CA GLN A 148 -31.06 6.93 -21.32
C GLN A 148 -31.59 7.75 -20.15
N LEU A 149 -31.15 9.01 -20.04
CA LEU A 149 -31.72 9.97 -19.11
C LEU A 149 -32.96 10.56 -19.76
N ASN A 150 -34.13 10.15 -19.27
CA ASN A 150 -35.35 10.85 -19.61
C ASN A 150 -35.41 12.16 -18.83
N LEU A 151 -35.28 13.28 -19.53
CA LEU A 151 -35.39 14.61 -18.94
C LEU A 151 -36.76 15.24 -19.21
N ASP A 152 -37.70 14.50 -19.81
CA ASP A 152 -39.06 14.98 -19.98
C ASP A 152 -39.83 15.03 -18.67
N GLY A 153 -40.45 16.18 -18.41
CA GLY A 153 -41.36 16.35 -17.28
C GLY A 153 -40.65 16.58 -15.95
N MET A 154 -39.53 17.30 -15.95
CA MET A 154 -38.85 17.80 -14.74
C MET A 154 -39.76 18.72 -13.91
N THR A 155 -40.66 18.13 -13.13
CA THR A 155 -41.21 18.75 -11.91
C THR A 155 -40.37 18.29 -10.74
N SER A 156 -40.09 19.22 -9.83
CA SER A 156 -39.27 19.03 -8.65
C SER A 156 -39.65 17.76 -7.87
N ASP A 157 -38.59 17.12 -7.36
CA ASP A 157 -38.59 16.12 -6.30
C ASP A 157 -38.69 14.66 -6.77
N ASP A 158 -37.58 13.95 -6.53
CA ASP A 158 -37.27 12.54 -6.78
C ASP A 158 -37.05 12.11 -8.24
N ASN A 159 -35.79 11.82 -8.60
CA ASN A 159 -35.50 11.05 -9.81
C ASN A 159 -34.26 10.15 -9.64
N SER A 160 -34.53 8.86 -9.44
CA SER A 160 -33.60 7.78 -9.76
C SER A 160 -33.87 7.34 -11.20
N ALA A 161 -32.85 7.31 -12.06
CA ALA A 161 -33.01 6.79 -13.42
C ALA A 161 -32.92 5.25 -13.38
N TYR A 162 -34.03 4.56 -13.61
CA TYR A 162 -34.03 3.10 -13.78
C TYR A 162 -33.88 2.73 -15.27
N TYR A 163 -33.07 1.71 -15.54
CA TYR A 163 -32.95 1.09 -16.85
C TYR A 163 -34.29 0.47 -17.28
N THR A 164 -34.96 1.06 -18.29
CA THR A 164 -36.27 0.53 -18.77
C THR A 164 -36.16 -0.38 -19.99
N GLY A 165 -34.96 -0.57 -20.57
CA GLY A 165 -34.73 -1.46 -21.71
C GLY A 165 -35.60 -1.20 -22.96
N THR A 166 -36.31 -0.08 -23.01
CA THR A 166 -37.30 0.25 -24.05
C THR A 166 -37.09 1.69 -24.51
N ALA A 167 -37.10 1.89 -25.83
CA ALA A 167 -36.95 3.22 -26.42
C ALA A 167 -38.15 4.11 -26.01
N LEU A 168 -37.87 5.27 -25.42
CA LEU A 168 -38.89 6.26 -25.11
C LEU A 168 -39.38 6.97 -26.38
N ALA A 169 -40.63 7.44 -26.36
CA ALA A 169 -41.32 7.96 -27.53
C ALA A 169 -40.64 9.21 -28.15
N PHE A 170 -40.77 9.37 -29.47
CA PHE A 170 -40.28 10.54 -30.20
C PHE A 170 -41.09 11.79 -29.82
N GLY A 171 -40.40 12.85 -29.38
CA GLY A 171 -41.01 14.11 -28.91
C GLY A 171 -40.45 14.59 -27.57
N SER A 172 -39.70 13.72 -26.90
CA SER A 172 -39.01 14.00 -25.65
C SER A 172 -37.74 14.83 -25.81
N VAL A 173 -37.46 15.70 -24.84
CA VAL A 173 -36.14 16.28 -24.58
C VAL A 173 -35.24 15.15 -24.05
N GLN A 174 -34.43 14.58 -24.96
CA GLN A 174 -33.61 13.40 -24.69
C GLN A 174 -32.18 13.80 -24.33
N ALA A 175 -31.64 13.35 -23.20
CA ALA A 175 -30.19 13.21 -23.00
C ALA A 175 -29.86 11.72 -22.91
N THR A 176 -29.01 11.20 -23.78
CA THR A 176 -28.63 9.78 -23.74
C THR A 176 -27.23 9.67 -23.16
N CYS A 177 -27.11 9.49 -21.85
CA CYS A 177 -25.81 9.30 -21.21
C CYS A 177 -25.29 7.87 -21.49
N ILE A 178 -24.39 7.75 -22.46
CA ILE A 178 -23.71 6.48 -22.72
C ILE A 178 -22.42 6.46 -21.90
N ILE A 179 -22.43 5.77 -20.76
CA ILE A 179 -21.21 5.54 -19.97
C ILE A 179 -20.51 4.33 -20.59
N ASP A 180 -19.51 4.60 -21.43
CA ASP A 180 -18.66 3.58 -22.04
C ASP A 180 -17.48 3.29 -21.10
N THR A 181 -17.63 2.29 -20.23
CA THR A 181 -16.51 1.73 -19.46
C THR A 181 -15.73 0.81 -20.39
N ALA A 182 -14.77 1.38 -21.13
CA ALA A 182 -13.93 0.60 -22.02
C ALA A 182 -13.10 -0.42 -21.21
N THR A 183 -13.57 -1.67 -21.21
CA THR A 183 -12.83 -2.93 -21.04
C THR A 183 -11.43 -2.86 -20.41
N VAL A 184 -11.32 -2.56 -19.12
CA VAL A 184 -10.19 -3.05 -18.31
C VAL A 184 -10.74 -3.52 -16.97
N ILE A 185 -10.91 -4.83 -16.87
CA ILE A 185 -11.15 -5.55 -15.63
C ILE A 185 -9.81 -5.52 -14.87
N ASP A 186 -9.54 -4.47 -14.10
CA ASP A 186 -8.80 -4.48 -12.80
C ASP A 186 -8.28 -3.13 -12.31
N ALA A 187 -8.44 -2.01 -13.01
CA ALA A 187 -7.83 -0.76 -12.56
C ALA A 187 -8.68 0.46 -12.91
N GLY A 188 -9.13 1.18 -11.88
CA GLY A 188 -9.62 2.55 -12.00
C GLY A 188 -10.87 2.73 -12.87
N TRP A 189 -11.47 3.90 -12.78
CA TRP A 189 -12.35 4.39 -13.83
C TRP A 189 -11.49 5.28 -14.72
N ASP A 190 -10.99 4.82 -15.86
CA ASP A 190 -10.02 5.63 -16.64
C ASP A 190 -10.70 6.77 -17.44
N GLU A 191 -11.95 6.57 -17.85
CA GLU A 191 -12.68 7.52 -18.68
C GLU A 191 -14.19 7.34 -18.48
N ILE A 192 -14.92 8.43 -18.19
CA ILE A 192 -16.38 8.49 -18.38
C ILE A 192 -16.67 9.29 -19.63
N ARG A 193 -17.43 8.66 -20.53
CA ARG A 193 -18.04 9.33 -21.68
C ARG A 193 -19.47 9.70 -21.36
N ILE A 194 -19.89 10.90 -21.75
CA ILE A 194 -21.29 11.32 -21.68
C ILE A 194 -21.65 11.88 -23.04
N ALA A 195 -22.63 11.25 -23.70
CA ALA A 195 -23.24 11.77 -24.90
C ALA A 195 -24.50 12.58 -24.54
N MET A 196 -24.73 13.70 -25.20
CA MET A 196 -26.00 14.42 -25.09
C MET A 196 -26.51 14.74 -26.49
N ARG A 197 -27.77 14.37 -26.76
CA ARG A 197 -28.44 14.71 -28.01
C ARG A 197 -29.12 16.06 -27.85
N ASN A 198 -28.34 17.12 -28.01
CA ASN A 198 -28.77 18.46 -27.64
C ASN A 198 -29.72 19.07 -28.71
N THR A 199 -30.96 19.35 -28.34
CA THR A 199 -31.88 20.25 -29.08
C THR A 199 -32.05 21.60 -28.38
N TRP A 200 -31.23 21.88 -27.37
CA TRP A 200 -31.46 22.93 -26.39
C TRP A 200 -30.72 24.22 -26.77
N THR A 201 -31.25 25.32 -26.24
CA THR A 201 -30.75 26.69 -26.47
C THR A 201 -29.79 27.19 -25.38
N ARG A 202 -29.42 26.34 -24.40
CA ARG A 202 -28.61 26.72 -23.23
C ARG A 202 -27.41 25.78 -23.07
N ALA A 203 -26.33 26.32 -22.49
CA ALA A 203 -25.15 25.55 -22.12
C ALA A 203 -25.40 24.75 -20.83
N ALA A 204 -24.71 23.62 -20.70
CA ALA A 204 -24.76 22.73 -19.54
C ALA A 204 -23.36 22.52 -18.98
N VAL A 205 -23.24 22.33 -17.66
CA VAL A 205 -22.00 21.89 -17.01
C VAL A 205 -22.26 20.50 -16.44
N ILE A 206 -21.38 19.56 -16.76
CA ILE A 206 -21.37 18.22 -16.16
C ILE A 206 -20.19 18.15 -15.21
N THR A 207 -20.44 17.70 -13.99
CA THR A 207 -19.42 17.51 -12.96
C THR A 207 -19.48 16.07 -12.45
N LEU A 208 -18.33 15.40 -12.39
CA LEU A 208 -18.17 14.13 -11.71
C LEU A 208 -17.82 14.35 -10.25
N LEU A 209 -18.46 13.58 -9.38
CA LEU A 209 -18.25 13.61 -7.95
C LEU A 209 -17.94 12.21 -7.41
N ASP A 210 -17.12 12.14 -6.36
CA ASP A 210 -16.89 10.92 -5.59
C ASP A 210 -18.00 10.63 -4.55
N ASP A 211 -17.84 9.55 -3.78
CA ASP A 211 -18.75 9.17 -2.69
C ASP A 211 -18.89 10.26 -1.59
N ALA A 212 -17.87 11.10 -1.42
CA ALA A 212 -17.86 12.24 -0.49
C ALA A 212 -18.40 13.53 -1.12
N SER A 213 -18.88 13.47 -2.37
CA SER A 213 -19.31 14.61 -3.18
C SER A 213 -18.21 15.63 -3.51
N ALA A 214 -16.93 15.21 -3.47
CA ALA A 214 -15.81 16.00 -3.96
C ALA A 214 -15.75 15.95 -5.50
N GLU A 215 -15.46 17.09 -6.13
CA GLU A 215 -15.35 17.19 -7.58
C GLU A 215 -14.09 16.50 -8.10
N LEU A 216 -14.29 15.52 -8.99
CA LEU A 216 -13.23 14.80 -9.70
C LEU A 216 -12.89 15.48 -11.02
N GLY A 217 -13.88 16.14 -11.65
CA GLY A 217 -13.68 16.93 -12.86
C GLY A 217 -14.99 17.45 -13.43
N SER A 218 -14.92 18.45 -14.30
CA SER A 218 -16.09 19.03 -14.96
C SER A 218 -15.86 19.36 -16.44
N HIS A 219 -16.95 19.35 -17.21
CA HIS A 219 -16.97 19.67 -18.62
C HIS A 219 -18.17 20.56 -18.97
N VAL A 220 -17.96 21.58 -19.79
CA VAL A 220 -19.01 22.48 -20.26
C VAL A 220 -19.44 22.08 -21.67
N ILE A 221 -20.73 21.82 -21.84
CA ILE A 221 -21.37 21.58 -23.13
C ILE A 221 -22.03 22.88 -23.59
N GLU A 222 -21.57 23.42 -24.71
CA GLU A 222 -22.12 24.64 -25.29
C GLU A 222 -23.52 24.42 -25.91
N ALA A 223 -24.29 25.50 -25.99
CA ALA A 223 -25.63 25.48 -26.59
C ALA A 223 -25.58 25.18 -28.09
N GLY A 224 -26.53 24.37 -28.59
CA GLY A 224 -26.69 24.09 -30.02
C GLY A 224 -25.71 23.07 -30.61
N THR A 225 -24.82 22.48 -29.81
CA THR A 225 -23.86 21.46 -30.28
C THR A 225 -24.50 20.07 -30.27
N PHE A 226 -24.62 19.45 -31.45
CA PHE A 226 -25.21 18.11 -31.62
C PHE A 226 -24.15 17.03 -31.41
N ASP A 227 -24.46 15.98 -30.64
CA ASP A 227 -23.57 14.85 -30.30
C ASP A 227 -22.23 15.27 -29.68
N VAL A 228 -22.27 15.75 -28.43
CA VAL A 228 -21.06 16.11 -27.66
C VAL A 228 -20.63 14.93 -26.80
N GLN A 229 -19.35 14.55 -26.89
CA GLN A 229 -18.70 13.62 -25.98
C GLN A 229 -17.89 14.39 -24.95
N ALA A 230 -18.28 14.31 -23.68
CA ALA A 230 -17.45 14.76 -22.57
C ALA A 230 -16.59 13.60 -22.09
N ASN A 231 -15.27 13.74 -22.14
CA ASN A 231 -14.32 12.79 -21.57
C ASN A 231 -13.78 13.39 -20.28
N ILE A 232 -14.06 12.75 -19.16
CA ILE A 232 -13.58 13.19 -17.85
C ILE A 232 -12.66 12.09 -17.31
N ALA A 233 -11.37 12.44 -17.15
CA ALA A 233 -10.37 11.59 -16.53
C ALA A 233 -10.52 11.64 -15.01
N ILE A 234 -10.39 10.49 -14.35
CA ILE A 234 -10.55 10.32 -12.89
C ILE A 234 -9.17 10.05 -12.26
#